data_AF-A0A6M0FX66-F1
#
_entry.id   AF-A0A6M0FX66-F1
#
_cell.length_a   1.000
_cell.length_b   1.000
_cell.length_c   1.000
_cell.angle_alpha   90.00
_cell.angle_beta   90.00
_cell.angle_gamma   90.00
#
_symmetry.space_group_name_H-M   'P 1'
#
loop_
_entity.id
_entity.type
_entity.pdbx_description
1 polymer ?
#
loop_
_entity_poly.entity_id
_entity_poly.type
_entity_poly.pdbx_seq_one_letter_code
_entity_poly.pdbx_strand_id
1 'polypeptide(L)'
;MKYNKLHFYQEQVEKLEELGSYLHQFRTQKSITLEEVAQRTRIQARLLRAIEEGRLDQLPEPVYIKGFIKRFADALGLNGTEFASTFPTGEGLQLIKPSWRHMRAAQLRPLHLYLLYIFLVIGAVNGLSYLVKRSAIQAIQPLDIREQTYQLPAPENEQPREKQQRIAPNKATNVTQQAQDGKQVQVNVILKAESWIRVVVDGKTEFEGVLPEGTQRTWVAKEKLSVRAGNAGGVEVAYNDQTGKRLGAPGEVQEVTFAANPGVSNPN
;
A
#
# COMPACT_ATOMS: atom_id res chain seq x y z
N MET A 1 -37.28 -6.53 -20.04
CA MET A 1 -36.38 -7.69 -19.85
C MET A 1 -36.64 -8.51 -18.56
N LYS A 2 -37.81 -8.44 -17.91
CA LYS A 2 -38.10 -9.22 -16.68
C LYS A 2 -38.45 -10.70 -16.93
N TYR A 3 -38.88 -11.06 -18.15
CA TYR A 3 -39.38 -12.40 -18.47
C TYR A 3 -38.29 -13.50 -18.58
N ASN A 4 -37.02 -13.14 -18.80
CA ASN A 4 -35.97 -14.15 -19.02
C ASN A 4 -35.37 -14.72 -17.72
N LYS A 5 -35.47 -13.98 -16.60
CA LYS A 5 -34.84 -14.36 -15.33
C LYS A 5 -35.65 -15.43 -14.58
N LEU A 6 -36.98 -15.45 -14.75
CA LEU A 6 -37.86 -16.37 -14.04
C LEU A 6 -37.73 -17.81 -14.57
N HIS A 7 -37.71 -17.98 -15.89
CA HIS A 7 -37.51 -19.29 -16.53
C HIS A 7 -36.13 -19.87 -16.20
N PHE A 8 -35.09 -19.04 -16.20
CA PHE A 8 -33.75 -19.47 -15.89
C PHE A 8 -33.60 -19.93 -14.41
N TYR A 9 -34.27 -19.26 -13.48
CA TYR A 9 -34.31 -19.69 -12.07
C TYR A 9 -35.06 -21.03 -11.91
N GLN A 10 -36.16 -21.22 -12.64
CA GLN A 10 -36.91 -22.48 -12.63
C GLN A 10 -36.08 -23.65 -13.14
N GLU A 11 -35.34 -23.47 -14.24
CA GLU A 11 -34.42 -24.47 -14.79
C GLU A 11 -33.34 -24.85 -13.77
N GLN A 12 -32.81 -23.88 -13.02
CA GLN A 12 -31.84 -24.15 -11.95
C GLN A 12 -32.41 -24.99 -10.81
N VAL A 13 -33.64 -24.70 -10.37
CA VAL A 13 -34.30 -25.45 -9.30
C VAL A 13 -34.56 -26.88 -9.73
N GLU A 14 -35.18 -27.07 -10.90
CA GLU A 14 -35.49 -28.40 -11.45
C GLU A 14 -34.22 -29.24 -11.62
N LYS A 15 -33.18 -28.65 -12.20
CA LYS A 15 -31.91 -29.37 -12.39
C LYS A 15 -31.19 -29.66 -11.08
N LEU A 16 -31.26 -28.75 -10.11
CA LEU A 16 -30.68 -28.99 -8.78
C LEU A 16 -31.39 -30.16 -8.08
N GLU A 17 -32.71 -30.22 -8.15
CA GLU A 17 -33.52 -31.27 -7.53
C GLU A 17 -33.19 -32.65 -8.13
N GLU A 18 -33.05 -32.73 -9.47
CA GLU A 18 -32.64 -33.95 -10.16
C GLU A 18 -31.24 -34.43 -9.72
N LEU A 19 -30.25 -33.53 -9.75
CA LEU A 19 -28.86 -33.85 -9.39
C LEU A 19 -28.73 -34.17 -7.89
N GLY A 20 -29.44 -33.43 -7.04
CA GLY A 20 -29.50 -33.60 -5.60
C GLY A 20 -30.06 -34.96 -5.20
N SER A 21 -31.20 -35.33 -5.77
CA SER A 21 -31.84 -36.62 -5.55
C SER A 21 -30.95 -37.79 -5.98
N TYR A 22 -30.27 -37.66 -7.12
CA TYR A 22 -29.31 -38.66 -7.59
C TYR A 22 -28.12 -38.82 -6.62
N LEU A 23 -27.53 -37.72 -6.16
CA LEU A 23 -26.43 -37.75 -5.19
C LEU A 23 -26.86 -38.37 -3.86
N HIS A 24 -28.07 -38.04 -3.38
CA HIS A 24 -28.63 -38.61 -2.17
C HIS A 24 -28.79 -40.13 -2.29
N GLN A 25 -29.41 -40.61 -3.37
CA GLN A 25 -29.60 -42.03 -3.63
C GLN A 25 -28.26 -42.78 -3.74
N PHE A 26 -27.30 -42.20 -4.47
CA PHE A 26 -25.99 -42.83 -4.66
C PHE A 26 -25.17 -42.86 -3.36
N ARG A 27 -25.24 -41.80 -2.55
CA ARG A 27 -24.59 -41.72 -1.24
C ARG A 27 -25.16 -42.76 -0.27
N THR A 28 -26.48 -42.83 -0.17
CA THR A 28 -27.19 -43.77 0.71
C THR A 28 -26.96 -45.22 0.30
N GLN A 29 -26.93 -45.52 -1.00
CA GLN A 29 -26.55 -46.85 -1.51
C GLN A 29 -25.14 -47.26 -1.08
N LYS A 30 -24.21 -46.31 -1.01
CA LYS A 30 -22.84 -46.54 -0.50
C LYS A 30 -22.73 -46.50 1.03
N SER A 31 -23.83 -46.28 1.75
CA SER A 31 -23.85 -46.12 3.21
C SER A 31 -22.91 -45.04 3.74
N ILE A 32 -22.65 -43.99 2.94
CA ILE A 32 -21.79 -42.86 3.32
C ILE A 32 -22.65 -41.80 4.02
N THR A 33 -22.20 -41.26 5.15
CA THR A 33 -22.92 -40.19 5.84
C THR A 33 -22.68 -38.82 5.19
N LEU A 34 -23.61 -37.88 5.39
CA LEU A 34 -23.43 -36.53 4.84
C LEU A 34 -22.24 -35.82 5.51
N GLU A 35 -22.02 -36.09 6.80
CA GLU A 35 -20.92 -35.59 7.61
C GLU A 35 -19.56 -36.06 7.07
N GLU A 36 -19.46 -37.31 6.62
CA GLU A 36 -18.26 -37.85 6.01
C GLU A 36 -17.93 -37.17 4.67
N VAL A 37 -18.95 -36.94 3.83
CA VAL A 37 -18.76 -36.17 2.58
C VAL A 37 -18.34 -34.73 2.89
N ALA A 38 -18.93 -34.11 3.91
CA ALA A 38 -18.57 -32.77 4.36
C ALA A 38 -17.10 -32.68 4.78
N GLN A 39 -16.61 -33.67 5.53
CA GLN A 39 -15.20 -33.74 5.93
C GLN A 39 -14.26 -33.92 4.73
N ARG A 40 -14.60 -34.82 3.79
CA ARG A 40 -13.78 -35.08 2.59
C ARG A 40 -13.70 -33.88 1.65
N THR A 41 -14.82 -33.21 1.42
CA THR A 41 -14.92 -32.11 0.45
C THR A 41 -14.61 -30.74 1.04
N ARG A 42 -14.59 -30.64 2.38
CA ARG A 42 -14.57 -29.39 3.17
C ARG A 42 -15.72 -28.45 2.84
N ILE A 43 -16.86 -29.00 2.42
CA ILE A 43 -18.11 -28.26 2.22
C ILE A 43 -18.96 -28.46 3.48
N GLN A 44 -19.56 -27.39 4.01
CA GLN A 44 -20.41 -27.50 5.19
C GLN A 44 -21.58 -28.46 4.95
N ALA A 45 -21.86 -29.36 5.90
CA ALA A 45 -22.93 -30.35 5.79
C ALA A 45 -24.31 -29.71 5.49
N ARG A 46 -24.57 -28.50 6.02
CA ARG A 46 -25.79 -27.73 5.71
C ARG A 46 -25.97 -27.48 4.21
N LEU A 47 -24.88 -27.16 3.51
CA LEU A 47 -24.92 -26.87 2.07
C LEU A 47 -25.07 -28.16 1.25
N LEU A 48 -24.39 -29.24 1.66
CA LEU A 48 -24.56 -30.55 1.02
C LEU A 48 -25.99 -31.06 1.17
N ARG A 49 -26.61 -30.84 2.34
CA ARG A 49 -28.02 -31.15 2.59
C ARG A 49 -28.94 -30.34 1.68
N ALA A 50 -28.71 -29.03 1.57
CA ALA A 50 -29.47 -28.18 0.67
C ALA A 50 -29.34 -28.60 -0.81
N ILE A 51 -28.17 -29.13 -1.23
CA ILE A 51 -28.01 -29.73 -2.57
C ILE A 51 -28.86 -31.00 -2.70
N GLU A 52 -28.80 -31.93 -1.73
CA GLU A 52 -29.61 -33.17 -1.78
C GLU A 52 -31.12 -32.90 -1.82
N GLU A 53 -31.57 -31.86 -1.12
CA GLU A 53 -32.99 -31.50 -1.01
C GLU A 53 -33.45 -30.51 -2.09
N GLY A 54 -32.60 -30.13 -3.05
CA GLY A 54 -32.97 -29.18 -4.11
C GLY A 54 -33.24 -27.74 -3.63
N ARG A 55 -32.79 -27.37 -2.41
CA ARG A 55 -33.08 -26.07 -1.78
C ARG A 55 -32.14 -24.97 -2.27
N LEU A 56 -32.41 -24.47 -3.49
CA LEU A 56 -31.60 -23.45 -4.16
C LEU A 56 -31.50 -22.13 -3.36
N ASP A 57 -32.55 -21.78 -2.62
CA ASP A 57 -32.63 -20.59 -1.75
C ASP A 57 -31.62 -20.60 -0.59
N GLN A 58 -31.15 -21.78 -0.17
CA GLN A 58 -30.18 -21.92 0.92
C GLN A 58 -28.73 -22.00 0.44
N LEU A 59 -28.52 -21.96 -0.87
CA LEU A 59 -27.23 -22.11 -1.53
C LEU A 59 -26.66 -20.76 -1.98
N PRO A 60 -25.33 -20.65 -2.14
CA PRO A 60 -24.68 -19.46 -2.69
C PRO A 60 -24.93 -19.30 -4.21
N GLU A 61 -24.18 -18.40 -4.86
CA GLU A 61 -24.28 -18.18 -6.31
C GLU A 61 -24.10 -19.47 -7.14
N PRO A 62 -24.79 -19.61 -8.30
CA PRO A 62 -24.78 -20.80 -9.15
C PRO A 62 -23.40 -21.36 -9.50
N VAL A 63 -22.40 -20.49 -9.66
CA VAL A 63 -21.01 -20.88 -9.93
C VAL A 63 -20.43 -21.73 -8.81
N TYR A 64 -20.71 -21.37 -7.56
CA TYR A 64 -20.28 -22.15 -6.40
C TYR A 64 -21.09 -23.44 -6.28
N ILE A 65 -22.40 -23.40 -6.57
CA ILE A 65 -23.26 -24.58 -6.55
C ILE A 65 -22.71 -25.65 -7.50
N LYS A 66 -22.38 -25.28 -8.74
CA LYS A 66 -21.72 -26.18 -9.70
C LYS A 66 -20.43 -26.78 -9.16
N GLY A 67 -19.61 -25.96 -8.49
CA GLY A 67 -18.38 -26.41 -7.84
C GLY A 67 -18.63 -27.40 -6.69
N PHE A 68 -19.68 -27.19 -5.90
CA PHE A 68 -20.07 -28.09 -4.82
C PHE A 68 -20.61 -29.42 -5.35
N ILE A 69 -21.51 -29.39 -6.35
CA ILE A 69 -22.02 -30.59 -7.02
C ILE A 69 -20.87 -31.43 -7.57
N LYS A 70 -19.90 -30.79 -8.24
CA LYS A 70 -18.70 -31.46 -8.73
C LYS A 70 -17.95 -32.18 -7.60
N ARG A 71 -17.60 -31.46 -6.53
CA ARG A 71 -16.83 -32.03 -5.41
C ARG A 71 -17.60 -33.14 -4.68
N PHE A 72 -18.91 -33.02 -4.57
CA PHE A 72 -19.77 -34.04 -3.98
C PHE A 72 -19.72 -35.31 -4.83
N ALA A 73 -19.98 -35.19 -6.14
CA ALA A 73 -19.91 -36.31 -7.07
C ALA A 73 -18.52 -36.97 -7.06
N ASP A 74 -17.45 -36.19 -7.11
CA ASP A 74 -16.06 -36.67 -7.01
C ASP A 74 -15.83 -37.46 -5.70
N ALA A 75 -16.33 -36.96 -4.57
CA ALA A 75 -16.20 -37.62 -3.26
C ALA A 75 -17.00 -38.93 -3.15
N LEU A 76 -18.03 -39.11 -3.97
CA LEU A 76 -18.76 -40.37 -4.11
C LEU A 76 -18.12 -41.29 -5.16
N GLY A 77 -17.08 -40.85 -5.88
CA GLY A 77 -16.41 -41.63 -6.93
C GLY A 77 -17.13 -41.60 -8.28
N LEU A 78 -17.99 -40.61 -8.51
CA LEU A 78 -18.56 -40.31 -9.82
C LEU A 78 -17.62 -39.37 -10.60
N ASN A 79 -17.83 -39.23 -11.91
CA ASN A 79 -17.19 -38.18 -12.69
C ASN A 79 -17.86 -36.83 -12.38
N GLY A 80 -17.37 -36.10 -11.39
CA GLY A 80 -17.99 -34.85 -10.96
C GLY A 80 -17.92 -33.74 -11.99
N THR A 81 -16.95 -33.77 -12.92
CA THR A 81 -16.87 -32.77 -13.99
C THR A 81 -18.02 -32.90 -14.98
N GLU A 82 -18.32 -34.13 -15.39
CA GLU A 82 -19.43 -34.45 -16.28
C GLU A 82 -20.76 -34.23 -15.56
N PHE A 83 -20.89 -34.74 -14.34
CA PHE A 83 -22.11 -34.64 -13.55
C PHE A 83 -22.52 -33.18 -13.28
N ALA A 84 -21.57 -32.32 -12.92
CA ALA A 84 -21.84 -30.91 -12.65
C ALA A 84 -21.98 -30.07 -13.93
N SER A 85 -21.56 -30.57 -15.09
CA SER A 85 -21.62 -29.83 -16.35
C SER A 85 -23.05 -29.44 -16.73
N THR A 86 -24.00 -30.31 -16.39
CA THR A 86 -25.44 -30.20 -16.63
C THR A 86 -26.13 -29.14 -15.77
N PHE A 87 -25.49 -28.63 -14.71
CA PHE A 87 -26.09 -27.60 -13.86
C PHE A 87 -25.99 -26.19 -14.51
N PRO A 88 -27.11 -25.49 -14.74
CA PRO A 88 -27.11 -24.19 -15.41
C PRO A 88 -26.57 -23.08 -14.50
N THR A 89 -25.44 -22.49 -14.91
CA THR A 89 -24.68 -21.55 -14.06
C THR A 89 -25.02 -20.06 -14.34
N GLY A 90 -25.83 -19.78 -15.35
CA GLY A 90 -26.14 -18.43 -15.81
C GLY A 90 -24.98 -17.85 -16.59
N GLU A 91 -25.26 -17.06 -17.63
CA GLU A 91 -24.21 -16.39 -18.38
C GLU A 91 -23.46 -15.40 -17.47
N GLY A 92 -22.18 -15.70 -17.18
CA GLY A 92 -21.28 -14.83 -16.42
C GLY A 92 -20.48 -15.61 -15.39
N LEU A 93 -19.23 -15.98 -15.60
CA LEU A 93 -18.21 -15.37 -16.42
C LEU A 93 -17.89 -16.30 -17.59
N GLN A 94 -17.86 -15.77 -18.81
CA GLN A 94 -16.79 -16.19 -19.70
C GLN A 94 -15.54 -16.01 -18.85
N LEU A 95 -15.00 -17.12 -18.31
CA LEU A 95 -13.64 -17.14 -17.81
C LEU A 95 -12.90 -16.44 -18.92
N ILE A 96 -12.43 -15.22 -18.66
CA ILE A 96 -11.44 -14.59 -19.50
C ILE A 96 -10.27 -15.52 -19.31
N LYS A 97 -10.23 -16.62 -20.07
CA LYS A 97 -9.03 -17.42 -20.27
C LYS A 97 -8.09 -16.35 -20.78
N PRO A 98 -7.06 -15.96 -20.01
CA PRO A 98 -6.17 -14.90 -20.45
C PRO A 98 -5.62 -15.31 -21.81
N SER A 99 -6.17 -14.75 -22.89
CA SER A 99 -5.75 -15.07 -24.26
C SER A 99 -4.36 -14.52 -24.56
N TRP A 100 -3.83 -13.72 -23.62
CA TRP A 100 -2.46 -13.24 -23.54
C TRP A 100 -1.40 -14.34 -23.68
N ARG A 101 -1.72 -15.63 -23.41
CA ARG A 101 -0.79 -16.75 -23.68
C ARG A 101 -0.43 -16.92 -25.17
N HIS A 102 -1.18 -16.31 -26.09
CA HIS A 102 -0.92 -16.39 -27.53
C HIS A 102 -0.37 -15.10 -28.16
N MET A 103 -0.20 -14.02 -27.38
CA MET A 103 0.47 -12.81 -27.89
C MET A 103 1.99 -13.00 -27.84
N ARG A 104 2.58 -13.47 -28.95
CA ARG A 104 4.05 -13.51 -29.15
C ARG A 104 4.71 -12.13 -29.00
N ALA A 105 3.95 -11.04 -29.11
CA ALA A 105 4.46 -9.66 -29.04
C ALA A 105 4.84 -9.19 -27.62
N ALA A 106 4.37 -9.87 -26.56
CA ALA A 106 4.70 -9.51 -25.17
C ALA A 106 5.86 -10.34 -24.58
N GLN A 107 6.60 -11.09 -25.40
CA GLN A 107 7.91 -11.62 -25.02
C GLN A 107 8.97 -10.54 -25.22
N LEU A 108 8.88 -9.45 -24.45
CA LEU A 108 9.98 -8.50 -24.32
C LEU A 108 11.15 -9.27 -23.69
N ARG A 109 12.01 -9.84 -24.53
CA ARG A 109 13.22 -10.52 -24.08
C ARG A 109 14.04 -9.50 -23.27
N PRO A 110 14.63 -9.88 -22.13
CA PRO A 110 15.32 -8.96 -21.23
C PRO A 110 16.32 -8.02 -21.95
N LEU A 111 16.94 -8.51 -23.03
CA LEU A 111 17.93 -7.78 -23.81
C LEU A 111 17.44 -6.45 -24.41
N HIS A 112 16.22 -6.36 -24.94
CA HIS A 112 15.73 -5.12 -25.56
C HIS A 112 15.44 -4.03 -24.53
N LEU A 113 15.05 -4.41 -23.30
CA LEU A 113 14.94 -3.47 -22.19
C LEU A 113 16.31 -2.93 -21.77
N TYR A 114 17.35 -3.78 -21.74
CA TYR A 114 18.72 -3.33 -21.47
C TYR A 114 19.24 -2.38 -22.56
N LEU A 115 18.96 -2.66 -23.84
CA LEU A 115 19.34 -1.76 -24.93
C LEU A 115 18.61 -0.42 -24.86
N LEU A 116 17.30 -0.42 -24.57
CA LEU A 116 16.52 0.80 -24.36
C LEU A 116 17.07 1.62 -23.18
N TYR A 117 17.36 0.95 -22.06
CA TYR A 117 17.94 1.57 -20.88
C TYR A 117 19.30 2.19 -21.17
N ILE A 118 20.20 1.47 -21.86
CA ILE A 118 21.50 1.99 -22.29
C ILE A 118 21.32 3.23 -23.18
N PHE A 119 20.38 3.19 -24.13
CA PHE A 119 20.12 4.33 -25.03
C PHE A 119 19.61 5.55 -24.25
N LEU A 120 18.74 5.34 -23.27
CA LEU A 120 18.22 6.39 -22.39
C LEU A 120 19.34 7.00 -21.52
N VAL A 121 20.21 6.17 -20.95
CA VAL A 121 21.37 6.62 -20.16
C VAL A 121 22.35 7.40 -21.04
N ILE A 122 22.69 6.89 -22.23
CA ILE A 122 23.58 7.59 -23.18
C ILE A 122 22.97 8.94 -23.58
N GLY A 123 21.67 8.98 -23.88
CA GLY A 123 20.95 10.22 -24.20
C GLY A 123 20.99 11.22 -23.05
N ALA A 124 20.74 10.77 -21.82
CA ALA A 124 20.79 11.60 -20.62
C ALA A 124 22.21 12.15 -20.35
N VAL A 125 23.25 11.32 -20.49
CA VAL A 125 24.66 11.75 -20.31
C VAL A 125 25.08 12.74 -21.38
N ASN A 126 24.73 12.51 -22.65
CA ASN A 126 25.04 13.44 -23.73
C ASN A 126 24.27 14.75 -23.58
N GLY A 127 23.00 14.69 -23.18
CA GLY A 127 22.19 15.87 -22.88
C GLY A 127 22.75 16.67 -21.70
N LEU A 128 23.11 16.00 -20.61
CA LEU A 128 23.74 16.63 -19.44
C LEU A 128 25.10 17.24 -19.80
N SER A 129 25.92 16.53 -20.58
CA SER A 129 27.22 17.03 -21.09
C SER A 129 27.05 18.29 -21.95
N TYR A 130 26.01 18.33 -22.80
CA TYR A 130 25.69 19.52 -23.58
C TYR A 130 25.28 20.71 -22.69
N LEU A 131 24.47 20.47 -21.65
CA LEU A 131 24.07 21.50 -20.69
C LEU A 131 25.26 22.03 -19.87
N VAL A 132 26.16 21.15 -19.41
CA VAL A 132 27.37 21.54 -18.67
C VAL A 132 28.34 22.30 -19.56
N LYS A 133 28.56 21.89 -20.81
CA LYS A 133 29.39 22.65 -21.76
C LYS A 133 28.81 24.04 -22.04
N ARG A 134 27.48 24.18 -22.05
CA ARG A 134 26.81 25.47 -22.19
C ARG A 134 26.99 26.37 -20.97
N SER A 135 27.11 25.82 -19.76
CA SER A 135 27.25 26.60 -18.51
C SER A 135 28.69 26.78 -18.02
N ALA A 136 29.64 25.92 -18.40
CA ALA A 136 31.01 25.91 -17.85
C ALA A 136 32.00 26.84 -18.57
N ILE A 137 31.68 27.38 -19.75
CA ILE A 137 32.61 28.28 -20.48
C ILE A 137 32.44 29.77 -20.11
N GLN A 138 31.41 30.15 -19.34
CA GLN A 138 31.24 31.56 -18.91
C GLN A 138 31.91 31.94 -17.58
N ALA A 139 32.51 31.01 -16.84
CA ALA A 139 33.00 31.25 -15.47
C ALA A 139 34.53 31.24 -15.29
N ILE A 140 35.32 31.14 -16.36
CA ILE A 140 36.79 31.23 -16.27
C ILE A 140 37.23 32.58 -16.83
N GLN A 141 37.21 33.61 -15.98
CA GLN A 141 38.05 34.78 -16.20
C GLN A 141 39.45 34.45 -15.65
N PRO A 142 40.53 34.64 -16.42
CA PRO A 142 41.88 34.47 -15.89
C PRO A 142 42.11 35.53 -14.81
N LEU A 143 42.42 35.07 -13.60
CA LEU A 143 42.87 35.94 -12.50
C LEU A 143 44.27 36.46 -12.83
N ASP A 144 44.39 37.78 -12.95
CA ASP A 144 45.65 38.51 -13.13
C ASP A 144 46.39 38.52 -11.78
N ILE A 145 47.47 37.73 -11.67
CA ILE A 145 48.28 37.66 -10.45
C ILE A 145 49.26 38.85 -10.48
N ARG A 146 48.94 39.92 -9.76
CA ARG A 146 49.93 40.93 -9.35
C ARG A 146 50.66 40.44 -8.10
N GLU A 147 51.98 40.25 -8.21
CA GLU A 147 52.86 39.99 -7.07
C GLU A 147 52.84 41.17 -6.09
N GLN A 148 52.32 40.95 -4.88
CA GLN A 148 52.56 41.82 -3.73
C GLN A 148 53.48 41.07 -2.75
N THR A 149 54.71 41.57 -2.63
CA THR A 149 55.72 41.16 -1.66
C THR A 149 55.25 41.48 -0.24
N TYR A 150 55.19 40.47 0.62
CA TYR A 150 54.85 40.63 2.03
C TYR A 150 56.08 41.11 2.83
N GLN A 151 55.96 42.27 3.50
CA GLN A 151 56.78 42.65 4.64
C GLN A 151 55.95 42.52 5.92
N LEU A 152 56.47 41.78 6.91
CA LEU A 152 55.86 41.50 8.21
C LEU A 152 56.10 42.67 9.20
N PRO A 153 55.06 43.16 9.89
CA PRO A 153 55.22 43.78 11.21
C PRO A 153 54.80 42.82 12.33
N ALA A 154 55.55 42.85 13.42
CA ALA A 154 55.41 42.04 14.64
C ALA A 154 54.20 42.47 15.52
N PRO A 155 53.75 41.66 16.49
CA PRO A 155 52.46 41.82 17.15
C PRO A 155 52.51 42.75 18.37
N GLU A 156 51.45 43.51 18.60
CA GLU A 156 51.22 44.23 19.86
C GLU A 156 49.79 44.02 20.37
N ASN A 157 49.70 43.75 21.66
CA ASN A 157 48.51 43.34 22.43
C ASN A 157 47.50 44.50 22.63
N GLU A 158 46.21 44.16 22.76
CA GLU A 158 45.32 44.46 23.91
C GLU A 158 43.81 44.37 23.55
N GLN A 159 43.03 43.78 24.46
CA GLN A 159 41.55 43.67 24.48
C GLN A 159 40.88 44.99 24.97
N PRO A 160 39.57 45.06 25.34
CA PRO A 160 38.30 44.93 24.60
C PRO A 160 37.25 46.06 24.91
N ARG A 161 36.04 46.00 24.28
CA ARG A 161 34.74 46.75 24.50
C ARG A 161 34.52 48.02 23.61
N GLU A 162 33.32 48.46 23.18
CA GLU A 162 31.91 48.24 23.57
C GLU A 162 30.92 48.74 22.46
N LYS A 163 29.73 48.12 22.37
CA LYS A 163 28.37 48.62 22.00
C LYS A 163 28.18 49.85 21.06
N GLN A 164 27.33 49.74 20.01
CA GLN A 164 25.88 50.03 20.06
C GLN A 164 25.15 49.98 18.70
N GLN A 165 23.88 49.58 18.81
CA GLN A 165 22.80 49.39 17.83
C GLN A 165 22.37 50.67 17.08
N ARG A 166 21.98 50.55 15.80
CA ARG A 166 21.00 51.44 15.16
C ARG A 166 20.11 50.65 14.19
N ILE A 167 18.80 50.93 14.26
CA ILE A 167 17.67 50.16 13.72
C ILE A 167 17.25 50.70 12.33
N ALA A 168 16.68 49.80 11.52
CA ALA A 168 16.24 49.85 10.11
C ALA A 168 15.16 50.90 9.74
N PRO A 169 14.76 51.06 8.44
CA PRO A 169 13.72 50.21 7.79
C PRO A 169 13.99 49.98 6.26
N ASN A 170 13.41 49.05 5.49
CA ASN A 170 11.99 48.77 5.19
C ASN A 170 11.94 47.49 4.29
N LYS A 171 11.21 46.43 4.63
CA LYS A 171 9.83 46.03 4.22
C LYS A 171 9.71 45.12 3.00
N ALA A 172 9.43 43.84 3.29
CA ALA A 172 8.19 43.13 2.95
C ALA A 172 8.05 41.99 3.99
N THR A 173 7.17 42.08 5.02
CA THR A 173 5.73 41.70 5.01
C THR A 173 5.58 40.18 4.73
N ASN A 174 5.16 39.26 5.60
CA ASN A 174 4.59 39.14 6.96
C ASN A 174 5.12 37.78 7.50
N VAL A 175 5.18 37.43 8.79
CA VAL A 175 4.11 37.33 9.79
C VAL A 175 4.71 37.39 11.19
N THR A 176 4.24 38.35 11.98
CA THR A 176 4.33 38.36 13.45
C THR A 176 3.32 37.38 14.02
N GLN A 177 3.79 36.54 14.93
CA GLN A 177 3.11 35.99 16.10
C GLN A 177 1.62 36.37 16.24
N GLN A 178 0.77 35.35 16.13
CA GLN A 178 -0.37 35.22 17.02
C GLN A 178 -0.04 34.10 17.99
N ALA A 179 0.36 34.47 19.21
CA ALA A 179 0.03 33.68 20.38
C ALA A 179 -1.50 33.68 20.48
N GLN A 180 -2.13 32.66 19.92
CA GLN A 180 -3.45 32.23 20.32
C GLN A 180 -3.32 30.82 20.87
N ASP A 181 -3.33 30.77 22.19
CA ASP A 181 -4.18 29.89 22.97
C ASP A 181 -4.74 28.67 22.20
N GLY A 182 -4.16 27.51 22.49
CA GLY A 182 -4.59 26.23 21.95
C GLY A 182 -3.39 25.29 21.83
N LYS A 183 -3.25 24.37 22.76
CA LYS A 183 -2.26 23.27 22.77
C LYS A 183 -2.21 22.60 21.38
N GLN A 184 -1.20 22.87 20.55
CA GLN A 184 -1.03 22.22 19.25
C GLN A 184 0.14 21.23 19.34
N VAL A 185 0.02 20.12 18.60
CA VAL A 185 0.98 19.02 18.60
C VAL A 185 1.84 19.12 17.34
N GLN A 186 3.13 19.39 17.50
CA GLN A 186 4.11 19.37 16.40
C GLN A 186 4.98 18.12 16.52
N VAL A 187 5.02 17.33 15.45
CA VAL A 187 5.77 16.08 15.39
C VAL A 187 6.73 16.09 14.20
N ASN A 188 8.02 15.97 14.50
CA ASN A 188 9.10 15.89 13.52
C ASN A 188 9.57 14.44 13.41
N VAL A 189 9.59 13.90 12.20
CA VAL A 189 9.98 12.53 11.90
C VAL A 189 11.24 12.54 11.04
N ILE A 190 12.26 11.85 11.51
CA ILE A 190 13.56 11.70 10.86
C ILE A 190 13.77 10.23 10.54
N LEU A 191 14.07 9.91 9.28
CA LEU A 191 14.31 8.55 8.84
C LEU A 191 15.82 8.24 8.86
N LYS A 192 16.20 7.27 9.69
CA LYS A 192 17.53 6.65 9.76
C LYS A 192 17.65 5.38 8.90
N ALA A 193 16.54 4.88 8.37
CA ALA A 193 16.47 3.84 7.35
C ALA A 193 15.16 3.97 6.57
N GLU A 194 15.06 3.34 5.39
CA GLU A 194 13.81 3.30 4.63
C GLU A 194 12.67 2.70 5.47
N SER A 195 11.50 3.36 5.45
CA SER A 195 10.33 2.92 6.22
C SER A 195 9.04 3.33 5.54
N TRP A 196 8.07 2.42 5.51
CA TRP A 196 6.67 2.78 5.22
C TRP A 196 6.09 3.55 6.40
N ILE A 197 5.52 4.74 6.15
CA ILE A 197 4.96 5.60 7.18
C ILE A 197 3.53 6.01 6.82
N ARG A 198 2.65 5.97 7.81
CA ARG A 198 1.32 6.58 7.78
C ARG A 198 1.20 7.62 8.89
N VAL A 199 0.79 8.83 8.53
CA VAL A 199 0.57 9.95 9.45
C VAL A 199 -0.90 10.36 9.39
N VAL A 200 -1.55 10.36 10.55
CA VAL A 200 -2.95 10.77 10.71
C VAL A 200 -2.99 12.01 11.61
N VAL A 201 -3.49 13.12 11.07
CA VAL A 201 -3.64 14.41 11.76
C VAL A 201 -5.12 14.64 12.02
N ASP A 202 -5.50 14.78 13.29
CA ASP A 202 -6.88 15.04 13.72
C ASP A 202 -7.91 14.07 13.10
N GLY A 203 -7.51 12.81 12.89
CA GLY A 203 -8.34 11.74 12.30
C GLY A 203 -8.31 11.63 10.78
N LYS A 204 -7.62 12.54 10.06
CA LYS A 204 -7.45 12.49 8.61
C LYS A 204 -6.05 12.00 8.25
N THR A 205 -5.94 11.00 7.36
CA THR A 205 -4.64 10.58 6.81
C THR A 205 -4.04 11.74 6.00
N GLU A 206 -2.94 12.30 6.48
CA GLU A 206 -2.22 13.39 5.82
C GLU A 206 -1.09 12.84 4.95
N PHE A 207 -0.54 11.69 5.31
CA PHE A 207 0.51 11.03 4.54
C PHE A 207 0.44 9.52 4.68
N GLU A 208 0.67 8.80 3.58
CA GLU A 208 0.82 7.35 3.55
C GLU A 208 1.76 6.97 2.41
N GLY A 209 2.90 6.33 2.73
CA GLY A 209 3.88 5.94 1.72
C GLY A 209 5.23 5.52 2.29
N VAL A 210 6.11 5.02 1.42
CA VAL A 210 7.50 4.69 1.76
C VAL A 210 8.36 5.94 1.68
N LEU A 211 9.13 6.21 2.73
CA LEU A 211 10.08 7.31 2.78
C LEU A 211 11.52 6.75 2.85
N PRO A 212 12.46 7.30 2.06
CA PRO A 212 13.86 6.87 2.08
C PRO A 212 14.63 7.41 3.30
N GLU A 213 15.76 6.80 3.60
CA GLU A 213 16.71 7.26 4.63
C GLU A 213 17.14 8.72 4.39
N GLY A 214 17.36 9.47 5.47
CA GLY A 214 17.74 10.88 5.44
C GLY A 214 16.55 11.82 5.25
N THR A 215 15.35 11.30 4.98
CA THR A 215 14.15 12.12 4.88
C THR A 215 13.75 12.67 6.25
N GLN A 216 13.47 13.97 6.31
CA GLN A 216 12.93 14.64 7.47
C GLN A 216 11.61 15.33 7.11
N ARG A 217 10.57 15.13 7.92
CA ARG A 217 9.26 15.77 7.72
C ARG A 217 8.64 16.16 9.05
N THR A 218 7.89 17.27 9.04
CA THR A 218 7.21 17.79 10.23
C THR A 218 5.73 17.94 9.93
N TRP A 219 4.89 17.53 10.89
CA TRP A 219 3.44 17.66 10.83
C TRP A 219 2.92 18.34 12.10
N VAL A 220 1.82 19.08 11.96
CA VAL A 220 1.18 19.82 13.06
C VAL A 220 -0.29 19.41 13.15
N ALA A 221 -0.76 19.13 14.35
CA ALA A 221 -2.15 18.75 14.65
C ALA A 221 -2.74 19.63 15.75
N LYS A 222 -4.08 19.80 15.74
CA LYS A 222 -4.79 20.58 16.76
C LYS A 222 -5.14 19.75 17.99
N GLU A 223 -5.47 18.47 17.81
CA GLU A 223 -5.94 17.59 18.89
C GLU A 223 -5.05 16.35 19.04
N LYS A 224 -4.81 15.62 17.94
CA LYS A 224 -4.05 14.37 17.97
C LYS A 224 -3.32 14.11 16.65
N LEU A 225 -2.14 13.52 16.76
CA LEU A 225 -1.31 13.10 15.64
C LEU A 225 -0.84 11.67 15.87
N SER A 226 -1.20 10.73 14.99
CA SER A 226 -0.66 9.37 15.04
C SER A 226 0.33 9.13 13.91
N VAL A 227 1.45 8.50 14.25
CA VAL A 227 2.50 8.08 13.32
C VAL A 227 2.65 6.57 13.44
N ARG A 228 2.37 5.86 12.35
CA ARG A 228 2.61 4.42 12.23
C ARG A 228 3.74 4.17 11.25
N ALA A 229 4.75 3.41 11.66
CA ALA A 229 5.86 3.01 10.79
C ALA A 229 5.92 1.50 10.63
N GLY A 230 6.25 1.02 9.44
CA GLY A 230 6.44 -0.40 9.12
C GLY A 230 7.83 -0.95 9.47
N ASN A 231 8.85 -0.08 9.46
CA ASN A 231 10.19 -0.35 9.98
C ASN A 231 10.49 0.70 11.06
N ALA A 232 9.96 0.51 12.26
CA ALA A 232 9.97 1.48 13.35
C ALA A 232 11.37 1.77 13.90
N GLY A 233 12.31 0.82 13.83
CA GLY A 233 13.70 1.04 14.22
C GLY A 233 14.49 1.99 13.32
N GLY A 234 14.00 2.22 12.10
CA GLY A 234 14.54 3.21 11.18
C GLY A 234 13.93 4.61 11.32
N VAL A 235 13.01 4.82 12.27
CA VAL A 235 12.24 6.07 12.39
C VAL A 235 12.45 6.69 13.76
N GLU A 236 12.91 7.94 13.79
CA GLU A 236 12.99 8.76 14.99
C GLU A 236 11.91 9.82 14.96
N VAL A 237 11.19 9.96 16.08
CA VAL A 237 10.08 10.91 16.21
C VAL A 237 10.34 11.85 17.39
N ALA A 238 10.23 13.15 17.14
CA ALA A 238 10.38 14.23 18.10
C ALA A 238 9.05 14.98 18.27
N TYR A 239 8.66 15.24 19.52
CA TYR A 239 7.41 15.94 19.88
C TYR A 239 7.74 17.30 20.52
N ASN A 240 7.18 18.40 20.00
CA ASN A 240 7.31 19.76 20.57
C ASN A 240 8.75 20.09 21.02
N ASP A 241 9.70 19.98 20.09
CA ASP A 241 11.14 20.28 20.26
C ASP A 241 11.92 19.37 21.24
N GLN A 242 11.36 18.22 21.62
CA GLN A 242 12.09 17.19 22.37
C GLN A 242 13.02 16.37 21.48
N THR A 243 14.09 15.82 22.06
CA THR A 243 15.03 14.93 21.37
C THR A 243 14.28 13.74 20.74
N GLY A 244 14.54 13.50 19.44
CA GLY A 244 13.92 12.42 18.69
C GLY A 244 14.17 11.06 19.33
N LYS A 245 13.10 10.32 19.60
CA LYS A 245 13.16 8.94 20.11
C LYS A 245 12.87 7.97 18.98
N ARG A 246 13.62 6.87 18.92
CA ARG A 246 13.32 5.76 18.00
C ARG A 246 11.93 5.20 18.30
N LEU A 247 11.18 4.93 17.23
CA LEU A 247 9.79 4.52 17.32
C LEU A 247 9.64 3.07 17.79
N GLY A 248 10.56 2.17 17.41
CA GLY A 248 10.52 0.75 17.79
C GLY A 248 11.81 0.02 17.42
N ALA A 249 11.76 -1.32 17.35
CA ALA A 249 12.89 -2.12 16.88
C ALA A 249 12.98 -2.18 15.34
N PRO A 250 14.15 -2.48 14.74
CA PRO A 250 14.28 -2.65 13.30
C PRO A 250 13.33 -3.73 12.75
N GLY A 251 12.59 -3.42 11.68
CA GLY A 251 11.61 -4.31 11.06
C GLY A 251 10.27 -4.46 11.79
N GLU A 252 10.10 -3.81 12.94
CA GLU A 252 8.86 -3.82 13.71
C GLU A 252 7.87 -2.77 13.22
N VAL A 253 6.57 -3.08 13.27
CA VAL A 253 5.50 -2.13 12.99
C VAL A 253 5.02 -1.51 14.29
N GLN A 254 5.22 -0.21 14.48
CA GLN A 254 4.79 0.50 15.69
C GLN A 254 3.97 1.74 15.34
N GLU A 255 2.93 2.01 16.12
CA GLU A 255 2.15 3.26 16.09
C GLU A 255 2.34 4.03 17.40
N VAL A 256 2.55 5.34 17.29
CA VAL A 256 2.59 6.26 18.43
C VAL A 256 1.64 7.42 18.16
N THR A 257 0.83 7.75 19.17
CA THR A 257 -0.12 8.86 19.13
C THR A 257 0.31 9.95 20.09
N PHE A 258 0.36 11.18 19.58
CA PHE A 258 0.68 12.39 20.31
C PHE A 258 -0.59 13.24 20.43
N ALA A 259 -1.01 13.56 21.65
CA ALA A 259 -2.21 14.35 21.91
C ALA A 259 -1.88 15.71 22.54
N ALA A 260 -2.68 16.72 22.24
CA ALA A 260 -2.54 18.08 22.76
C ALA A 260 -2.80 18.18 24.27
N ASN A 261 -3.57 17.25 24.85
CA ASN A 261 -3.97 17.27 26.26
C ASN A 261 -3.84 15.85 26.87
N PRO A 262 -2.85 15.58 27.73
CA PRO A 262 -2.51 14.21 28.17
C PRO A 262 -3.48 13.62 29.22
N GLY A 263 -4.72 14.08 29.27
CA GLY A 263 -5.68 13.78 30.34
C GLY A 263 -6.98 13.14 29.88
N VAL A 264 -6.95 12.04 29.10
CA VAL A 264 -8.04 11.05 29.05
C VAL A 264 -7.44 9.67 28.70
N SER A 265 -7.32 8.83 29.74
CA SER A 265 -7.27 7.36 29.77
C SER A 265 -6.72 6.56 28.58
N ASN A 266 -5.60 5.87 28.84
CA ASN A 266 -5.35 4.51 28.36
C ASN A 266 -6.38 3.55 29.01
N PRO A 267 -7.04 2.67 28.23
CA PRO A 267 -7.22 1.31 28.72
C PRO A 267 -6.75 0.28 27.67
N ASN A 268 -5.76 -0.51 28.10
CA ASN A 268 -5.31 -1.83 27.63
C ASN A 268 -4.97 -2.03 26.16
#